data_AF-X1HZU5-F1
#
_entry.id   AF-X1HZU5-F1
#
_cell.length_a   1.000
_cell.length_b   1.000
_cell.length_c   1.000
_cell.angle_alpha   90.00
_cell.angle_beta   90.00
_cell.angle_gamma   90.00
#
_symmetry.space_group_name_H-M   'P 1'
#
loop_
_entity.id
_entity.type
_entity.pdbx_description
1 polymer ?
#
loop_
_entity_poly.entity_id
_entity_poly.type
_entity_poly.pdbx_seq_one_letter_code
_entity_poly.pdbx_strand_id
1 'polypeptide(L)'
;FGRRSECLLLKGNDIIWSVKGRKKDKYKVPKPPKGLNILEADNNELLSAILNGENISGLTKSFVNRIRDEGKELLEHFVERKFEPTVFDDILSPFSLGYGRKFSTMNDAVIQYFSSLEEKDLLEEKRKEILKEIGREIKRFESVIEDFSSVKDPDDYRLKGEALLTHIREIKKGMKEIKLNYLDIEFSIPLDVKLSPEGNAKNYFRLYKKAKKKLELAKKGKNKIQKDLEQLRKKRDRILQSEDVEKLLREFDKVKVKKTRENLH
;
A
#
# COMPACT_ATOMS: atom_id res chain seq x y z
N PHE A 1 22.02 16.20 18.92
CA PHE A 1 21.01 16.01 17.87
C PHE A 1 20.98 14.54 17.47
N GLY A 2 19.89 13.83 17.69
CA GLY A 2 19.81 12.36 17.60
C GLY A 2 18.66 11.83 18.46
N ARG A 3 18.07 10.68 18.11
CA ARG A 3 16.85 10.10 18.72
C ARG A 3 16.88 9.87 20.25
N ARG A 4 18.05 10.00 20.89
CA ARG A 4 18.23 9.91 22.35
C ARG A 4 18.82 11.19 22.97
N SER A 5 18.83 12.30 22.23
CA SER A 5 19.32 13.58 22.73
C SER A 5 18.38 14.10 23.80
N GLU A 6 18.90 14.38 24.98
CA GLU A 6 18.17 15.03 26.06
C GLU A 6 18.54 16.51 26.05
N CYS A 7 17.56 17.41 26.14
CA CYS A 7 17.83 18.84 26.27
C CYS A 7 18.21 19.12 27.73
N LEU A 8 19.40 19.68 27.91
CA LEU A 8 19.98 20.00 29.22
C LEU A 8 20.17 21.52 29.29
N LEU A 9 19.81 22.13 30.41
CA LEU A 9 20.15 23.51 30.72
C LEU A 9 21.35 23.50 31.66
N LEU A 10 22.40 24.23 31.30
CA LEU A 10 23.67 24.28 32.02
C LEU A 10 23.87 25.64 32.70
N LYS A 11 24.53 25.65 33.86
CA LYS A 11 25.14 26.83 34.49
C LYS A 11 26.58 26.48 34.83
N GLY A 12 27.54 26.96 34.03
CA GLY A 12 28.92 26.49 34.10
C GLY A 12 29.01 25.00 33.76
N ASN A 13 29.62 24.20 34.64
CA ASN A 13 29.73 22.75 34.48
C ASN A 13 28.53 21.97 35.05
N ASP A 14 27.54 22.66 35.62
CA ASP A 14 26.41 22.03 36.29
C ASP A 14 25.17 21.99 35.41
N ILE A 15 24.52 20.82 35.35
CA ILE A 15 23.20 20.67 34.72
C ILE A 15 22.14 21.12 35.71
N ILE A 16 21.53 22.27 35.44
CA ILE A 16 20.49 22.86 36.30
C ILE A 16 19.08 22.40 35.95
N TRP A 17 18.86 21.91 34.72
CA TRP A 17 17.56 21.38 34.30
C TRP A 17 17.67 20.34 33.18
N SER A 18 16.71 19.41 33.12
CA SER A 18 16.55 18.38 32.09
C SER A 18 15.05 18.13 31.83
N VAL A 19 14.72 17.82 30.58
CA VAL A 19 13.36 17.42 30.15
C VAL A 19 12.85 16.15 30.86
N LYS A 20 13.73 15.26 31.34
CA LYS A 20 13.35 13.97 31.97
C LYS A 20 13.31 14.01 33.51
N GLY A 21 13.46 15.18 34.12
CA GLY A 21 13.41 15.36 35.57
C GLY A 21 14.78 15.23 36.25
N ARG A 22 15.00 16.06 37.27
CA ARG A 22 16.32 16.28 37.90
C ARG A 22 16.72 15.11 38.81
N LYS A 23 17.54 14.18 38.31
CA LYS A 23 18.27 13.20 39.15
C LYS A 23 19.70 13.72 39.42
N LYS A 24 19.89 14.38 40.57
CA LYS A 24 21.11 15.12 40.97
C LYS A 24 22.45 14.37 40.76
N ASP A 25 22.45 13.04 40.76
CA ASP A 25 23.70 12.23 40.69
C ASP A 25 23.94 11.48 39.37
N LYS A 26 23.07 11.62 38.37
CA LYS A 26 23.16 10.81 37.12
C LYS A 26 23.67 11.53 35.89
N TYR A 27 23.81 12.85 35.94
CA TYR A 27 24.18 13.62 34.76
C TYR A 27 25.62 14.14 34.92
N LYS A 28 26.58 13.37 34.40
CA LYS A 28 27.94 13.86 34.17
C LYS A 28 27.97 14.55 32.81
N VAL A 29 28.67 15.68 32.72
CA VAL A 29 28.99 16.28 31.41
C VAL A 29 29.62 15.17 30.57
N PRO A 30 29.02 14.81 29.41
CA PRO A 30 29.57 13.77 28.57
C PRO A 30 31.02 14.14 28.23
N LYS A 31 31.92 13.15 28.24
CA LYS A 31 33.30 13.37 27.79
C LYS A 31 33.23 14.01 26.39
N PRO A 32 34.03 15.05 26.12
CA PRO A 32 34.03 15.67 24.81
C PRO A 32 34.24 14.57 23.75
N PRO A 33 33.48 14.61 22.64
CA PRO A 33 33.57 13.55 21.66
C PRO A 33 35.00 13.47 21.13
N LYS A 34 35.50 12.25 20.94
CA LYS A 34 36.81 12.01 20.33
C LYS A 34 36.68 12.12 18.81
N GLY A 35 37.64 12.75 18.17
CA GLY A 35 37.66 12.97 16.71
C GLY A 35 37.78 14.44 16.36
N LEU A 36 37.85 14.74 15.07
CA LEU A 36 37.93 16.10 14.55
C LEU A 36 36.74 16.94 15.04
N ASN A 37 36.99 18.07 15.69
CA ASN A 37 35.94 18.93 16.24
C ASN A 37 35.37 19.85 15.16
N ILE A 38 34.06 19.75 14.93
CA ILE A 38 33.38 20.57 13.91
C ILE A 38 33.62 22.07 14.09
N LEU A 39 33.79 22.59 15.31
CA LEU A 39 33.96 24.03 15.52
C LEU A 39 35.42 24.50 15.46
N GLU A 40 36.38 23.58 15.65
CA GLU A 40 37.81 23.93 15.79
C GLU A 40 38.63 23.55 14.55
N ALA A 41 38.18 22.55 13.78
CA ALA A 41 38.86 22.08 12.59
C ALA A 41 38.99 23.18 11.52
N ASP A 42 40.03 23.13 10.69
CA ASP A 42 40.06 23.99 9.50
C ASP A 42 39.07 23.51 8.44
N ASN A 43 38.69 24.39 7.51
CA ASN A 43 37.65 24.08 6.51
C ASN A 43 38.05 22.91 5.60
N ASN A 44 39.33 22.78 5.23
CA ASN A 44 39.82 21.75 4.32
C ASN A 44 39.93 20.39 5.01
N GLU A 45 40.40 20.38 6.25
CA GLU A 45 40.44 19.18 7.11
C GLU A 45 39.02 18.68 7.40
N LEU A 46 38.10 19.58 7.75
CA LEU A 46 36.70 19.22 7.96
C LEU A 46 36.04 18.68 6.69
N LEU A 47 36.27 19.31 5.53
CA LEU A 47 35.77 18.85 4.24
C LEU A 47 36.30 17.45 3.92
N SER A 48 37.60 17.23 4.08
CA SER A 48 38.24 15.93 3.83
C SER A 48 37.68 14.85 4.75
N ALA A 49 37.52 15.14 6.04
CA ALA A 49 36.94 14.22 7.01
C ALA A 49 35.48 13.85 6.67
N ILE A 50 34.66 14.82 6.22
CA ILE A 50 33.28 14.55 5.79
C ILE A 50 33.28 13.65 4.56
N LEU A 51 34.11 13.93 3.56
CA LEU A 51 34.20 13.14 2.32
C LEU A 51 34.67 11.71 2.58
N ASN A 52 35.61 11.52 3.50
CA ASN A 52 36.10 10.21 3.92
C ASN A 52 35.12 9.47 4.84
N GLY A 53 34.10 10.16 5.36
CA GLY A 53 33.12 9.59 6.29
C GLY A 53 33.66 9.26 7.66
N GLU A 54 34.60 10.08 8.10
CA GLU A 54 35.19 10.00 9.42
C GLU A 54 34.20 10.42 10.51
N ASN A 55 34.50 10.05 11.75
CA ASN A 55 33.70 10.48 12.89
C ASN A 55 34.10 11.91 13.28
N ILE A 56 33.17 12.83 13.10
CA ILE A 56 33.36 14.25 13.44
C ILE A 56 32.64 14.54 14.75
N SER A 57 33.39 15.06 15.72
CA SER A 57 32.88 15.50 17.01
C SER A 57 31.90 16.67 16.81
N GLY A 58 30.69 16.53 17.35
CA GLY A 58 29.58 17.47 17.16
C GLY A 58 28.56 17.04 16.09
N LEU A 59 28.89 16.06 15.24
CA LEU A 59 27.98 15.51 14.24
C LEU A 59 27.60 14.06 14.51
N THR A 60 26.44 13.66 14.01
CA THR A 60 26.08 12.24 13.97
C THR A 60 26.60 11.60 12.69
N LYS A 61 26.96 10.32 12.75
CA LYS A 61 27.41 9.56 11.58
C LYS A 61 26.37 9.57 10.45
N SER A 62 25.08 9.51 10.79
CA SER A 62 23.99 9.62 9.82
C SER A 62 23.97 10.97 9.11
N PHE A 63 24.18 12.06 9.85
CA PHE A 63 24.25 13.40 9.27
C PHE A 63 25.47 13.55 8.36
N VAL A 64 26.65 13.05 8.77
CA VAL A 64 27.88 13.09 7.96
C VAL A 64 27.72 12.30 6.66
N ASN A 65 27.05 11.16 6.69
CA ASN A 65 26.75 10.42 5.46
C ASN A 65 25.74 11.19 4.59
N ARG A 66 24.65 11.66 5.19
CA ARG A 66 23.58 12.36 4.47
C ARG A 66 24.08 13.60 3.73
N ILE A 67 24.90 14.42 4.39
CA ILE A 67 25.45 15.65 3.81
C ILE A 67 26.52 15.36 2.75
N ARG A 68 27.23 14.22 2.85
CA ARG A 68 28.17 13.76 1.81
C ARG A 68 27.47 13.42 0.50
N ASP A 69 26.27 12.86 0.59
CA ASP A 69 25.49 12.42 -0.58
C ASP A 69 24.94 13.61 -1.41
N GLU A 70 24.85 14.81 -0.83
CA GLU A 70 24.32 16.02 -1.48
C GLU A 70 25.30 16.75 -2.40
N GLY A 71 26.57 16.34 -2.43
CA GLY A 71 27.58 16.87 -3.34
C GLY A 71 28.42 18.02 -2.79
N LYS A 72 29.45 18.38 -3.56
CA LYS A 72 30.59 19.19 -3.09
C LYS A 72 30.22 20.63 -2.71
N GLU A 73 29.33 21.27 -3.44
CA GLU A 73 28.99 22.69 -3.25
C GLU A 73 28.27 22.94 -1.92
N LEU A 74 27.34 22.05 -1.54
CA LEU A 74 26.68 22.12 -0.25
C LEU A 74 27.68 21.94 0.90
N LEU A 75 28.63 21.03 0.74
CA LEU A 75 29.70 20.80 1.72
C LEU A 75 30.61 22.02 1.86
N GLU A 76 30.98 22.67 0.77
CA GLU A 76 31.81 23.89 0.77
C GLU A 76 31.13 24.99 1.61
N HIS A 77 29.82 25.20 1.46
CA HIS A 77 29.07 26.12 2.32
C HIS A 77 28.97 25.67 3.78
N PHE A 78 28.76 24.38 4.01
CA PHE A 78 28.64 23.85 5.37
C PHE A 78 29.93 24.02 6.19
N VAL A 79 31.10 23.77 5.58
CA VAL A 79 32.39 23.85 6.29
C VAL A 79 32.80 25.29 6.63
N GLU A 80 32.27 26.29 5.91
CA GLU A 80 32.42 27.71 6.30
C GLU A 80 31.81 28.01 7.67
N ARG A 81 30.84 27.18 8.12
CA ARG A 81 30.17 27.30 9.43
C ARG A 81 29.57 28.68 9.68
N LYS A 82 29.20 29.39 8.61
CA LYS A 82 28.47 30.65 8.68
C LYS A 82 27.11 30.39 9.33
N PHE A 83 26.86 30.98 10.50
CA PHE A 83 25.58 30.82 11.19
C PHE A 83 24.45 31.44 10.34
N GLU A 84 23.66 30.55 9.75
CA GLU A 84 22.50 30.85 8.91
C GLU A 84 21.65 29.58 8.90
N PRO A 85 20.76 29.41 9.90
CA PRO A 85 19.96 28.20 10.02
C PRO A 85 19.24 27.89 8.72
N THR A 86 19.46 26.68 8.21
CA THR A 86 19.04 26.27 6.88
C THR A 86 18.38 24.90 6.92
N VAL A 87 17.24 24.77 6.27
CA VAL A 87 16.54 23.50 6.04
C VAL A 87 16.58 23.18 4.55
N PHE A 88 17.12 22.01 4.22
CA PHE A 88 17.19 21.50 2.86
C PHE A 88 16.79 20.02 2.86
N ASP A 89 15.69 19.70 2.17
CA ASP A 89 15.03 18.39 2.20
C ASP A 89 14.82 17.83 3.63
N ASP A 90 15.60 16.83 4.05
CA ASP A 90 15.58 16.20 5.37
C ASP A 90 16.76 16.63 6.26
N ILE A 91 17.56 17.61 5.82
CA ILE A 91 18.70 18.18 6.53
C ILE A 91 18.30 19.47 7.24
N LEU A 92 18.50 19.50 8.55
CA LEU A 92 18.42 20.70 9.39
C LEU A 92 19.83 21.06 9.85
N SER A 93 20.32 22.24 9.43
CA SER A 93 21.66 22.73 9.75
C SER A 93 21.59 24.09 10.45
N PRO A 94 22.39 24.33 11.51
CA PRO A 94 22.58 25.68 12.07
C PRO A 94 23.44 26.58 11.17
N PHE A 95 24.18 25.98 10.24
CA PHE A 95 25.06 26.67 9.30
C PHE A 95 24.44 26.72 7.90
N SER A 96 24.85 27.72 7.13
CA SER A 96 24.49 27.84 5.71
C SER A 96 24.81 26.55 4.96
N LEU A 97 23.88 26.11 4.12
CA LEU A 97 24.09 25.02 3.16
C LEU A 97 24.21 25.53 1.72
N GLY A 98 24.13 26.85 1.50
CA GLY A 98 24.00 27.46 0.16
C GLY A 98 22.63 27.24 -0.50
N TYR A 99 22.02 26.09 -0.21
CA TYR A 99 20.75 25.59 -0.73
C TYR A 99 19.67 25.51 0.34
N GLY A 100 18.41 25.49 -0.08
CA GLY A 100 17.27 25.31 0.82
C GLY A 100 16.74 26.61 1.43
N ARG A 101 15.83 26.46 2.40
CA ARG A 101 15.15 27.57 3.06
C ARG A 101 15.99 28.05 4.24
N LYS A 102 16.25 29.36 4.27
CA LYS A 102 17.02 30.04 5.31
C LYS A 102 16.10 30.65 6.35
N PHE A 103 16.57 30.73 7.58
CA PHE A 103 15.81 31.25 8.71
C PHE A 103 16.63 32.21 9.56
N SER A 104 15.95 33.16 10.19
CA SER A 104 16.54 34.13 11.13
C SER A 104 17.01 33.48 12.43
N THR A 105 16.32 32.44 12.88
CA THR A 105 16.63 31.75 14.13
C THR A 105 16.62 30.24 13.95
N MET A 106 17.36 29.53 14.81
CA MET A 106 17.33 28.08 14.85
C MET A 106 15.95 27.54 15.25
N ASN A 107 15.20 28.28 16.08
CA ASN A 107 13.86 27.89 16.49
C ASN A 107 12.89 27.85 15.29
N ASP A 108 12.92 28.86 14.42
CA ASP A 108 12.08 28.91 13.22
C ASP A 108 12.41 27.75 12.27
N ALA A 109 13.71 27.48 12.09
CA ALA A 109 14.17 26.36 11.27
C ALA A 109 13.72 25.00 11.82
N VAL A 110 13.80 24.80 13.14
CA VAL A 110 13.34 23.59 13.84
C VAL A 110 11.83 23.40 13.66
N ILE A 111 11.02 24.45 13.89
CA ILE A 111 9.57 24.37 13.74
C ILE A 111 9.23 23.96 12.31
N GLN A 112 9.77 24.66 11.31
CA GLN A 112 9.47 24.35 9.92
C GLN A 112 9.92 22.93 9.53
N TYR A 113 11.10 22.50 9.97
CA TYR A 113 11.63 21.17 9.69
C TYR A 113 10.69 20.07 10.21
N PHE A 114 10.29 20.15 11.49
CA PHE A 114 9.43 19.14 12.09
C PHE A 114 8.01 19.18 11.55
N SER A 115 7.47 20.36 11.21
CA SER A 115 6.17 20.46 10.53
C SER A 115 6.21 19.78 9.15
N SER A 116 7.24 20.02 8.34
CA SER A 116 7.37 19.35 7.05
C SER A 116 7.60 17.84 7.18
N LEU A 117 8.28 17.39 8.24
CA LEU A 117 8.45 15.96 8.53
C LEU A 117 7.11 15.31 8.91
N GLU A 118 6.32 15.95 9.76
CA GLU A 118 4.98 15.49 10.16
C GLU A 118 4.03 15.40 8.96
N GLU A 119 4.06 16.39 8.06
CA GLU A 119 3.27 16.36 6.82
C GLU A 119 3.66 15.18 5.93
N LYS A 120 4.96 14.93 5.73
CA LYS A 120 5.47 13.78 4.98
C LYS A 120 5.02 12.45 5.61
N ASP A 121 5.15 12.31 6.94
CA ASP A 121 4.73 11.12 7.67
C ASP A 121 3.22 10.86 7.53
N LEU A 122 2.40 11.90 7.70
CA LEU A 122 0.94 11.81 7.54
C LEU A 122 0.53 11.41 6.13
N LEU A 123 1.22 11.92 5.11
CA LEU A 123 0.98 11.54 3.71
C LEU A 123 1.30 10.07 3.46
N GLU A 124 2.42 9.58 4.00
CA GLU A 124 2.81 8.16 3.89
C GLU A 124 1.87 7.23 4.67
N GLU A 125 1.36 7.65 5.82
CA GLU A 125 0.31 6.93 6.54
C GLU A 125 -0.97 6.80 5.71
N LYS A 126 -1.45 7.91 5.12
CA LYS A 126 -2.61 7.91 4.22
C LYS A 126 -2.39 7.00 3.01
N ARG A 127 -1.19 7.02 2.42
CA ARG A 127 -0.81 6.14 1.31
C ARG A 127 -0.95 4.66 1.69
N LYS A 128 -0.41 4.28 2.84
CA LYS A 128 -0.49 2.90 3.36
C LYS A 128 -1.93 2.48 3.61
N GLU A 129 -2.75 3.37 4.17
CA GLU A 129 -4.17 3.13 4.40
C GLU A 129 -4.91 2.84 3.09
N ILE A 130 -4.73 3.68 2.07
CA ILE A 130 -5.37 3.49 0.75
C ILE A 130 -4.89 2.21 0.08
N LEU A 131 -3.59 1.91 0.11
CA LEU A 131 -3.06 0.66 -0.45
C LEU A 131 -3.66 -0.57 0.24
N LYS A 132 -3.88 -0.49 1.57
CA LYS A 132 -4.55 -1.54 2.34
C LYS A 132 -6.02 -1.68 1.94
N GLU A 133 -6.75 -0.58 1.75
CA GLU A 133 -8.13 -0.60 1.25
C GLU A 133 -8.22 -1.23 -0.14
N ILE A 134 -7.37 -0.79 -1.08
CA ILE A 134 -7.33 -1.35 -2.45
C ILE A 134 -6.97 -2.83 -2.41
N GLY A 135 -6.00 -3.23 -1.58
CA GLY A 135 -5.61 -4.63 -1.42
C GLY A 135 -6.76 -5.51 -0.89
N ARG A 136 -7.58 -5.00 0.03
CA ARG A 136 -8.79 -5.69 0.51
C ARG A 136 -9.82 -5.86 -0.60
N GLU A 137 -10.06 -4.81 -1.38
CA GLU A 137 -11.06 -4.86 -2.46
C GLU A 137 -10.61 -5.78 -3.62
N ILE A 138 -9.31 -5.81 -3.93
CA ILE A 138 -8.73 -6.77 -4.88
C ILE A 138 -9.02 -8.20 -4.44
N LYS A 139 -8.73 -8.56 -3.19
CA LYS A 139 -8.98 -9.91 -2.65
C LYS A 139 -10.47 -10.26 -2.69
N ARG A 140 -11.34 -9.29 -2.37
CA ARG A 140 -12.79 -9.46 -2.46
C ARG A 140 -13.21 -9.79 -3.90
N PHE A 141 -12.72 -9.05 -4.89
CA PHE A 141 -13.05 -9.29 -6.30
C PHE A 141 -12.51 -10.63 -6.81
N GLU A 142 -11.31 -11.02 -6.38
CA GLU A 142 -10.75 -12.33 -6.70
C GLU A 142 -11.64 -13.47 -6.19
N SER A 143 -12.11 -13.38 -4.93
CA SER A 143 -13.06 -14.35 -4.36
C SER A 143 -14.39 -14.38 -5.13
N VAL A 144 -14.96 -13.23 -5.50
CA VAL A 144 -16.22 -13.20 -6.28
C VAL A 144 -16.03 -13.79 -7.68
N ILE A 145 -14.85 -13.60 -8.31
CA ILE A 145 -14.52 -14.23 -9.59
C ILE A 145 -14.44 -15.75 -9.45
N GLU A 146 -13.89 -16.25 -8.34
CA GLU A 146 -13.84 -17.67 -8.02
C GLU A 146 -15.26 -18.25 -7.85
N ASP A 147 -16.14 -17.55 -7.13
CA ASP A 147 -17.56 -17.92 -6.98
C ASP A 147 -18.26 -18.03 -8.34
N PHE A 148 -18.04 -17.09 -9.25
CA PHE A 148 -18.59 -17.17 -10.61
C PHE A 148 -18.02 -18.34 -11.42
N SER A 149 -16.79 -18.76 -11.13
CA SER A 149 -16.12 -19.87 -11.80
C SER A 149 -16.61 -21.23 -11.30
N SER A 150 -17.22 -21.29 -10.11
CA SER A 150 -17.84 -22.50 -9.55
C SER A 150 -19.16 -22.90 -10.21
N VAL A 151 -19.72 -22.06 -11.10
CA VAL A 151 -20.98 -22.36 -11.81
C VAL A 151 -20.74 -23.51 -12.79
N LYS A 152 -21.34 -24.66 -12.48
CA LYS A 152 -21.25 -25.88 -13.30
C LYS A 152 -21.75 -25.68 -14.73
N ASP A 153 -21.16 -26.43 -15.64
CA ASP A 153 -21.61 -26.51 -17.02
C ASP A 153 -23.06 -27.06 -17.09
N PRO A 154 -24.01 -26.34 -17.70
CA PRO A 154 -25.38 -26.82 -17.86
C PRO A 154 -25.50 -28.03 -18.79
N ASP A 155 -24.49 -28.34 -19.61
CA ASP A 155 -24.57 -29.37 -20.64
C ASP A 155 -24.87 -30.78 -20.11
N ASP A 156 -24.52 -31.09 -18.86
CA ASP A 156 -24.94 -32.33 -18.18
C ASP A 156 -26.47 -32.52 -18.21
N TYR A 157 -27.25 -31.44 -18.02
CA TYR A 157 -28.71 -31.53 -18.12
C TYR A 157 -29.19 -31.74 -19.56
N ARG A 158 -28.47 -31.20 -20.55
CA ARG A 158 -28.80 -31.39 -21.97
C ARG A 158 -28.54 -32.84 -22.38
N LEU A 159 -27.36 -33.37 -22.07
CA LEU A 159 -26.97 -34.75 -22.36
C LEU A 159 -27.91 -35.75 -21.69
N LYS A 160 -28.30 -35.53 -20.43
CA LYS A 160 -29.32 -36.35 -19.76
C LYS A 160 -30.68 -36.28 -20.47
N GLY A 161 -31.11 -35.09 -20.90
CA GLY A 161 -32.34 -34.93 -21.68
C GLY A 161 -32.30 -35.69 -23.02
N GLU A 162 -31.17 -35.63 -23.72
CA GLU A 162 -30.92 -36.35 -24.99
C GLU A 162 -30.87 -37.87 -24.79
N ALA A 163 -30.19 -38.35 -23.75
CA ALA A 163 -30.13 -39.76 -23.39
C ALA A 163 -31.52 -40.33 -23.11
N LEU A 164 -32.36 -39.60 -22.36
CA LEU A 164 -33.75 -39.99 -22.07
C LEU A 164 -34.61 -40.06 -23.33
N LEU A 165 -34.46 -39.12 -24.27
CA LEU A 165 -35.18 -39.17 -25.55
C LEU A 165 -34.73 -40.33 -26.43
N THR A 166 -33.42 -40.62 -26.45
CA THR A 166 -32.85 -41.70 -27.24
C THR A 166 -33.36 -43.07 -26.77
N HIS A 167 -33.46 -43.26 -25.44
CA HIS A 167 -33.89 -44.52 -24.82
C HIS A 167 -35.35 -44.46 -24.32
N ILE A 168 -36.21 -43.64 -24.95
CA ILE A 168 -37.56 -43.36 -24.44
C ILE A 168 -38.40 -44.62 -24.19
N ARG A 169 -38.19 -45.67 -25.00
CA ARG A 169 -38.92 -46.95 -24.94
C ARG A 169 -38.54 -47.78 -23.71
N GLU A 170 -37.37 -47.54 -23.13
CA GLU A 170 -36.86 -48.24 -21.95
C GLU A 170 -37.37 -47.61 -20.65
N ILE A 171 -37.90 -46.39 -20.73
CA ILE A 171 -38.38 -45.63 -19.58
C ILE A 171 -39.87 -45.88 -19.38
N LYS A 172 -40.24 -46.33 -18.18
CA LYS A 172 -41.64 -46.51 -17.76
C LYS A 172 -42.06 -45.44 -16.76
N LYS A 173 -43.33 -45.02 -16.82
CA LYS A 173 -43.90 -44.10 -15.83
C LYS A 173 -43.83 -44.71 -14.43
N GLY A 174 -43.49 -43.91 -13.43
CA GLY A 174 -43.35 -44.34 -12.04
C GLY A 174 -41.93 -44.78 -11.63
N MET A 175 -40.98 -44.85 -12.57
CA MET A 175 -39.56 -45.08 -12.25
C MET A 175 -38.97 -43.87 -11.50
N LYS A 176 -38.11 -44.14 -10.52
CA LYS A 176 -37.41 -43.11 -9.72
C LYS A 176 -36.04 -42.74 -10.29
N GLU A 177 -35.43 -43.65 -11.05
CA GLU A 177 -34.10 -43.51 -11.63
C GLU A 177 -33.96 -44.49 -12.80
N ILE A 178 -33.09 -44.17 -13.75
CA ILE A 178 -32.67 -45.08 -14.82
C ILE A 178 -31.17 -44.92 -15.11
N LYS A 179 -30.50 -46.02 -15.44
CA LYS A 179 -29.12 -46.00 -15.95
C LYS A 179 -29.15 -46.14 -17.47
N LEU A 180 -28.54 -45.20 -18.18
CA LEU A 180 -28.51 -45.15 -19.64
C LEU A 180 -27.08 -44.89 -20.11
N ASN A 181 -26.68 -45.56 -21.19
CA ASN A 181 -25.41 -45.25 -21.85
C ASN A 181 -25.69 -44.32 -23.04
N TYR A 182 -25.02 -43.17 -23.10
CA TYR A 182 -25.17 -42.20 -24.18
C TYR A 182 -23.82 -41.54 -24.48
N LEU A 183 -23.37 -41.64 -25.74
CA LEU A 183 -22.06 -41.13 -26.19
C LEU A 183 -20.89 -41.66 -25.35
N ASP A 184 -20.88 -42.97 -25.09
CA ASP A 184 -19.87 -43.67 -24.28
C ASP A 184 -19.80 -43.20 -22.80
N ILE A 185 -20.81 -42.45 -22.35
CA ILE A 185 -20.96 -42.00 -20.96
C ILE A 185 -22.15 -42.73 -20.34
N GLU A 186 -21.92 -43.42 -19.22
CA GLU A 186 -22.99 -44.00 -18.41
C GLU A 186 -23.58 -42.93 -17.49
N PHE A 187 -24.87 -42.64 -17.67
CA PHE A 187 -25.63 -41.72 -16.84
C PHE A 187 -26.54 -42.47 -15.88
N SER A 188 -26.48 -42.14 -14.59
CA SER A 188 -27.56 -42.42 -13.64
C SER A 188 -28.47 -41.19 -13.57
N ILE A 189 -29.70 -41.32 -14.06
CA ILE A 189 -30.63 -40.20 -14.26
C ILE A 189 -31.83 -40.35 -13.33
N PRO A 190 -31.95 -39.51 -12.28
CA PRO A 190 -33.15 -39.42 -11.46
C PRO A 190 -34.38 -39.01 -12.29
N LEU A 191 -35.50 -39.66 -12.05
CA LEU A 191 -36.76 -39.40 -12.74
C LEU A 191 -37.82 -38.95 -11.72
N ASP A 192 -38.67 -38.02 -12.16
CA ASP A 192 -39.90 -37.71 -11.44
C ASP A 192 -40.95 -38.77 -11.78
N VAL A 193 -41.32 -39.55 -10.77
CA VAL A 193 -42.32 -40.63 -10.87
C VAL A 193 -43.68 -40.16 -11.37
N LYS A 194 -44.00 -38.87 -11.20
CA LYS A 194 -45.29 -38.28 -11.61
C LYS A 194 -45.31 -37.93 -13.11
N LEU A 195 -44.14 -37.73 -13.72
CA LEU A 195 -44.02 -37.32 -15.12
C LEU A 195 -44.01 -38.53 -16.07
N SER A 196 -44.43 -38.31 -17.31
CA SER A 196 -44.21 -39.30 -18.39
C SER A 196 -42.71 -39.36 -18.76
N PRO A 197 -42.26 -40.37 -19.51
CA PRO A 197 -40.91 -40.41 -20.06
C PRO A 197 -40.51 -39.12 -20.79
N GLU A 198 -41.38 -38.61 -21.66
CA GLU A 198 -41.17 -37.35 -22.40
C GLU A 198 -41.23 -36.14 -21.46
N GLY A 199 -42.09 -36.20 -20.43
CA GLY A 199 -42.17 -35.19 -19.38
C GLY A 199 -40.85 -35.07 -18.61
N ASN A 200 -40.21 -36.20 -18.27
CA ASN A 200 -38.90 -36.24 -17.64
C ASN A 200 -37.82 -35.65 -18.55
N ALA A 201 -37.78 -36.04 -19.83
CA ALA A 201 -36.85 -35.45 -20.79
C ALA A 201 -37.03 -33.93 -20.94
N LYS A 202 -38.27 -33.46 -21.11
CA LYS A 202 -38.61 -32.02 -21.16
C LYS A 202 -38.19 -31.29 -19.88
N ASN A 203 -38.33 -31.92 -18.71
CA ASN A 203 -37.89 -31.34 -17.45
C ASN A 203 -36.36 -31.12 -17.42
N TYR A 204 -35.56 -32.06 -17.91
CA TYR A 204 -34.12 -31.91 -18.05
C TYR A 204 -33.74 -30.77 -19.01
N PHE A 205 -34.44 -30.61 -20.13
CA PHE A 205 -34.25 -29.43 -21.01
C PHE A 205 -34.66 -28.12 -20.35
N ARG A 206 -35.68 -28.12 -19.47
CA ARG A 206 -36.06 -26.93 -18.68
C ARG A 206 -34.97 -26.58 -17.66
N LEU A 207 -34.38 -27.57 -16.98
CA LEU A 207 -33.26 -27.39 -16.07
C LEU A 207 -32.04 -26.84 -16.82
N TYR A 208 -31.71 -27.39 -18.00
CA TYR A 208 -30.68 -26.88 -18.89
C TYR A 208 -30.89 -25.39 -19.20
N LYS A 209 -32.07 -24.97 -19.67
CA LYS A 209 -32.35 -23.56 -19.99
C LYS A 209 -32.15 -22.64 -18.79
N LYS A 210 -32.61 -23.07 -17.59
CA LYS A 210 -32.43 -22.31 -16.35
C LYS A 210 -30.97 -22.19 -15.94
N ALA A 211 -30.22 -23.30 -16.01
CA ALA A 211 -28.80 -23.34 -15.68
C ALA A 211 -27.96 -22.52 -16.69
N LYS A 212 -28.28 -22.60 -17.99
CA LYS A 212 -27.65 -21.78 -19.04
C LYS A 212 -27.83 -20.29 -18.79
N LYS A 213 -29.05 -19.84 -18.48
CA LYS A 213 -29.31 -18.43 -18.14
C LYS A 213 -28.48 -17.99 -16.93
N LYS A 214 -28.38 -18.83 -15.90
CA LYS A 214 -27.55 -18.56 -14.71
C LYS A 214 -26.07 -18.46 -15.08
N LEU A 215 -25.55 -19.36 -15.92
CA LEU A 215 -24.17 -19.33 -16.40
C LEU A 215 -23.88 -18.09 -17.23
N GLU A 216 -24.79 -17.66 -18.12
CA GLU A 216 -24.63 -16.43 -18.90
C GLU A 216 -24.56 -15.18 -18.02
N LEU A 217 -25.43 -15.09 -17.01
CA LEU A 217 -25.39 -14.00 -16.02
C LEU A 217 -24.09 -14.02 -15.22
N ALA A 218 -23.64 -15.20 -14.79
CA ALA A 218 -22.36 -15.36 -14.09
C ALA A 218 -21.17 -14.95 -14.96
N LYS A 219 -21.14 -15.35 -16.24
CA LYS A 219 -20.10 -14.94 -17.20
C LYS A 219 -20.08 -13.41 -17.40
N LYS A 220 -21.24 -12.79 -17.56
CA LYS A 220 -21.36 -11.32 -17.67
C LYS A 220 -20.87 -10.62 -16.40
N GLY A 221 -21.28 -11.10 -15.23
CA GLY A 221 -20.84 -10.59 -13.93
C GLY A 221 -19.32 -10.71 -13.75
N LYS A 222 -18.76 -11.89 -14.04
CA LYS A 222 -17.32 -12.16 -14.00
C LYS A 222 -16.54 -11.21 -14.88
N ASN A 223 -16.95 -11.02 -16.14
CA ASN A 223 -16.27 -10.10 -17.06
C ASN A 223 -16.28 -8.65 -16.54
N LYS A 224 -17.38 -8.20 -15.91
CA LYS A 224 -17.46 -6.87 -15.31
C LYS A 224 -16.46 -6.73 -14.16
N ILE A 225 -16.48 -7.67 -13.21
CA ILE A 225 -15.58 -7.63 -12.05
C ILE A 225 -14.11 -7.76 -12.48
N GLN A 226 -13.79 -8.56 -13.49
CA GLN A 226 -12.43 -8.66 -14.03
C GLN A 226 -11.92 -7.32 -14.57
N LYS A 227 -12.76 -6.56 -15.28
CA LYS A 227 -12.40 -5.21 -15.74
C LYS A 227 -12.17 -4.26 -14.56
N ASP A 228 -13.05 -4.28 -13.57
CA ASP A 228 -12.93 -3.45 -12.37
C ASP A 228 -11.65 -3.81 -11.57
N LEU A 229 -11.32 -5.09 -11.49
CA LEU A 229 -10.10 -5.60 -10.86
C LEU A 229 -8.84 -5.10 -11.58
N GLU A 230 -8.83 -5.13 -12.91
CA GLU A 230 -7.70 -4.61 -13.70
C GLU A 230 -7.50 -3.10 -13.47
N GLN A 231 -8.60 -2.34 -13.43
CA GLN A 231 -8.55 -0.90 -13.11
C GLN A 231 -8.01 -0.63 -11.71
N LEU A 232 -8.45 -1.41 -10.70
CA LEU A 232 -7.95 -1.30 -9.33
C LEU A 232 -6.46 -1.63 -9.24
N ARG A 233 -5.98 -2.65 -9.95
CA ARG A 233 -4.55 -3.00 -10.01
C ARG A 233 -3.73 -1.87 -10.62
N LYS A 234 -4.16 -1.31 -11.77
CA LYS A 234 -3.52 -0.14 -12.38
C LYS A 234 -3.46 1.06 -11.43
N LYS A 235 -4.55 1.31 -10.69
CA LYS A 235 -4.61 2.38 -9.68
C LYS A 235 -3.62 2.13 -8.54
N ARG A 236 -3.54 0.90 -8.01
CA ARG A 236 -2.56 0.51 -6.99
C ARG A 236 -1.13 0.75 -7.46
N ASP A 237 -0.81 0.33 -8.68
CA ASP A 237 0.54 0.41 -9.21
C ASP A 237 0.97 1.87 -9.41
N ARG A 238 0.06 2.75 -9.85
CA ARG A 238 0.30 4.21 -9.86
C ARG A 238 0.62 4.78 -8.48
N ILE A 239 -0.10 4.36 -7.44
CA ILE A 239 0.15 4.82 -6.06
C ILE A 239 1.52 4.32 -5.56
N LEU A 240 1.94 3.13 -5.96
CA LEU A 240 3.25 2.59 -5.59
C LEU A 240 4.41 3.30 -6.30
N GLN A 241 4.21 3.71 -7.55
CA GLN A 241 5.25 4.35 -8.36
C GLN A 241 5.37 5.87 -8.17
N SER A 242 4.34 6.52 -7.62
CA SER A 242 4.37 7.97 -7.47
C SER A 242 5.25 8.41 -6.32
N GLU A 243 6.12 9.37 -6.62
CA GLU A 243 6.89 10.14 -5.66
C GLU A 243 6.03 11.27 -5.06
N ASP A 244 5.07 11.81 -5.83
CA ASP A 244 4.11 12.81 -5.37
C ASP A 244 2.81 12.13 -4.91
N VAL A 245 2.81 11.74 -3.65
CA VAL A 245 1.67 11.09 -2.98
C VAL A 245 0.53 12.09 -2.80
N GLU A 246 0.83 13.35 -2.50
CA GLU A 246 -0.16 14.38 -2.19
C GLU A 246 -1.07 14.67 -3.39
N LYS A 247 -0.50 14.83 -4.58
CA LYS A 247 -1.28 15.06 -5.80
C LYS A 247 -2.21 13.90 -6.13
N LEU A 248 -1.74 12.67 -5.96
CA LEU A 248 -2.56 11.47 -6.18
C LEU A 248 -3.71 11.36 -5.18
N LEU A 249 -3.46 11.65 -3.91
CA LEU A 249 -4.51 11.65 -2.88
C LEU A 249 -5.65 12.63 -3.24
N ARG A 250 -5.29 13.84 -3.68
CA ARG A 250 -6.27 14.85 -4.15
C ARG A 250 -7.09 14.37 -5.35
N GLU A 251 -6.51 13.59 -6.26
CA GLU A 251 -7.24 13.00 -7.37
C GLU A 251 -8.24 11.93 -6.89
N PHE A 252 -7.88 11.12 -5.89
CA PHE A 252 -8.77 10.08 -5.38
C PHE A 252 -9.95 10.61 -4.58
N ASP A 253 -9.77 11.68 -3.81
CA ASP A 253 -10.87 12.32 -3.11
C ASP A 253 -11.90 12.91 -4.09
N LYS A 254 -11.45 13.49 -5.21
CA LYS A 254 -12.34 13.97 -6.28
C LYS A 254 -13.16 12.83 -6.91
N VAL A 255 -12.59 11.63 -7.04
CA VAL A 255 -13.29 10.45 -7.58
C VAL A 255 -14.32 9.90 -6.58
N LYS A 256 -14.02 9.86 -5.27
CA LYS A 256 -15.01 9.49 -4.24
C LYS A 256 -16.21 10.45 -4.27
N VAL A 257 -15.95 11.76 -4.32
CA VAL A 257 -17.01 12.79 -4.38
C VAL A 257 -17.89 12.66 -5.63
N LYS A 258 -17.31 12.35 -6.80
CA LYS A 258 -18.08 12.13 -8.04
C LYS A 258 -18.99 10.89 -7.96
N LYS A 259 -18.47 9.76 -7.46
CA LYS A 259 -19.28 8.53 -7.30
C LYS A 259 -20.46 8.74 -6.34
N THR A 260 -20.28 9.54 -5.29
CA THR A 260 -21.38 9.86 -4.37
C THR A 260 -22.46 10.70 -5.07
N ARG A 261 -22.09 11.65 -5.93
CA ARG A 261 -23.05 12.47 -6.68
C ARG A 261 -23.78 11.70 -7.78
N GLU A 262 -23.12 10.77 -8.46
CA GLU A 262 -23.74 9.94 -9.51
C GLU A 262 -24.71 8.89 -8.96
N ASN A 263 -24.57 8.46 -7.71
CA ASN A 263 -25.51 7.54 -7.04
C ASN A 263 -26.74 8.26 -6.42
N LEU A 264 -26.80 9.59 -6.52
CA LEU A 264 -27.86 10.45 -5.96
C LEU A 264 -28.82 11.01 -7.02
N HIS A 265 -28.66 10.59 -8.29
CA HIS A 265 -29.53 10.90 -9.43
C HIS A 265 -30.01 9.60 -10.10
#